data_AF-A0A135SQZ0-F1
#
_entry.id   AF-A0A135SQZ0-F1
#
_cell.length_a   1.000
_cell.length_b   1.000
_cell.length_c   1.000
_cell.angle_alpha   90.00
_cell.angle_beta   90.00
_cell.angle_gamma   90.00
#
_symmetry.space_group_name_H-M   'P 1'
#
loop_
_entity.id
_entity.type
_entity.pdbx_description
1 polymer ?
#
loop_
_entity_poly.entity_id
_entity_poly.type
_entity_poly.pdbx_seq_one_letter_code
_entity_poly.pdbx_strand_id
1 'polypeptide(L)'
;MIAAPWDKVPPREQLFVLVTGANSGVGLGICERLIDDFLATRPLTSHLILIPTTRSVRKSRESVESLREHLRRTATTSPALRSRAGSSYYDPDDTLARVHLLSTQLDLCDLPSVYACAANLVAGTLTDPTDPVSPPRAYKIPRLDSVIFNAGFGGWTGLDWTGLLTDTFTKGLLAVLTWPSFKLARPGAVLNQRPVRSDLVPTDSPDNPLSLASAYDTKPSSPVLGEVFCANVFGHYVFAHELLPLLSRATPEETPGRVVWTSSIEPQARHLRLDDFQGVETEGPYESSKRLTDVLSLSSHLPATQRISHSYFTPEDAQIAQRLPVRPSFYLTHPGVVASNLFPVPFPFILFWAYKFALYLARWLGSPWHPVTGYNGAAAPVWIALQDDETLEELEAKKIKWGSAASFSGRQDVKKTEVEGWGWEGAVEDRDSLARDPATGLLRKAVGRNPGAKDLTREQLVDFEALGVDIWTEMERLRHQWEDFLDIRGEGVNGHSHTNGNGKSG
;
A
#
# COMPACT_ATOMS: atom_id res chain seq x y z
N MET A 1 28.37 10.70 -11.89
CA MET A 1 27.20 9.81 -11.98
C MET A 1 27.00 9.43 -13.44
N ILE A 2 26.62 8.18 -13.73
CA ILE A 2 26.26 7.76 -15.08
C ILE A 2 24.95 8.48 -15.44
N ALA A 3 24.87 9.10 -16.61
CA ALA A 3 23.63 9.70 -17.09
C ALA A 3 22.55 8.61 -17.22
N ALA A 4 21.40 8.83 -16.60
CA ALA A 4 20.32 7.87 -16.64
C ALA A 4 19.65 7.87 -18.03
N PRO A 5 19.12 6.73 -18.50
CA PRO A 5 18.47 6.66 -19.81
C PRO A 5 17.33 7.67 -20.00
N TRP A 6 16.61 8.01 -18.92
CA TRP A 6 15.51 8.97 -18.92
C TRP A 6 15.96 10.44 -18.85
N ASP A 7 17.23 10.74 -18.59
CA ASP A 7 17.74 12.13 -18.53
C ASP A 7 17.64 12.87 -19.89
N LYS A 8 17.41 12.12 -20.97
CA LYS A 8 17.21 12.64 -22.32
C LYS A 8 15.83 13.28 -22.52
N VAL A 9 14.90 13.07 -21.58
CA VAL A 9 13.50 13.50 -21.69
C VAL A 9 13.18 14.54 -20.61
N PRO A 10 12.36 15.57 -20.91
CA PRO A 10 12.02 16.60 -19.93
C PRO A 10 11.38 16.01 -18.65
N PRO A 11 11.61 16.61 -17.47
CA PRO A 11 11.08 16.08 -16.20
C PRO A 11 9.56 15.82 -16.19
N ARG A 12 8.76 16.68 -16.85
CA ARG A 12 7.29 16.53 -16.98
C ARG A 12 6.83 15.30 -17.78
N GLU A 13 7.74 14.71 -18.56
CA GLU A 13 7.49 13.52 -19.38
C GLU A 13 8.10 12.26 -18.73
N GLN A 14 8.64 12.37 -17.52
CA GLN A 14 9.11 11.25 -16.72
C GLN A 14 8.10 10.96 -15.61
N LEU A 15 7.81 9.68 -15.37
CA LEU A 15 6.93 9.23 -14.29
C LEU A 15 7.66 8.20 -13.42
N PHE A 16 7.91 8.53 -12.14
CA PHE A 16 8.58 7.66 -11.17
C PHE A 16 7.57 7.01 -10.23
N VAL A 17 7.39 5.69 -10.33
CA VAL A 17 6.43 4.94 -9.51
C VAL A 17 7.11 3.81 -8.73
N LEU A 18 6.96 3.81 -7.41
CA LEU A 18 7.39 2.71 -6.55
C LEU A 18 6.20 1.86 -6.12
N VAL A 19 6.34 0.54 -6.19
CA VAL A 19 5.27 -0.41 -5.82
C VAL A 19 5.78 -1.38 -4.76
N THR A 20 5.08 -1.48 -3.63
CA THR A 20 5.43 -2.42 -2.57
C THR A 20 4.82 -3.81 -2.77
N GLY A 21 5.61 -4.85 -2.50
CA GLY A 21 5.14 -6.24 -2.57
C GLY A 21 4.81 -6.70 -3.99
N ALA A 22 5.69 -6.38 -4.95
CA ALA A 22 5.43 -6.54 -6.38
C ALA A 22 5.86 -7.90 -6.97
N ASN A 23 6.09 -8.92 -6.12
CA ASN A 23 6.60 -10.21 -6.58
C ASN A 23 5.53 -11.19 -7.07
N SER A 24 4.24 -10.90 -6.83
CA SER A 24 3.12 -11.75 -7.26
C SER A 24 1.79 -11.03 -7.05
N GLY A 25 0.68 -11.66 -7.45
CA GLY A 25 -0.67 -11.22 -7.10
C GLY A 25 -0.98 -9.80 -7.59
N VAL A 26 -1.60 -8.99 -6.72
CA VAL A 26 -2.00 -7.61 -7.03
C VAL A 26 -0.79 -6.72 -7.28
N GLY A 27 0.29 -6.85 -6.50
CA GLY A 27 1.48 -6.00 -6.66
C GLY A 27 2.15 -6.16 -8.03
N LEU A 28 2.30 -7.41 -8.50
CA LEU A 28 2.77 -7.66 -9.87
C LEU A 28 1.78 -7.12 -10.91
N GLY A 29 0.47 -7.34 -10.69
CA GLY A 29 -0.58 -6.82 -11.55
C GLY A 29 -0.63 -5.29 -11.64
N ILE A 30 -0.27 -4.57 -10.56
CA ILE A 30 -0.12 -3.12 -10.55
C ILE A 30 1.02 -2.70 -11.46
N CYS A 31 2.17 -3.37 -11.38
CA CYS A 31 3.30 -3.10 -12.25
C CYS A 31 2.99 -3.39 -13.73
N GLU A 32 2.38 -4.54 -14.04
CA GLU A 32 1.95 -4.91 -15.40
C GLU A 32 0.96 -3.89 -15.97
N ARG A 33 -0.06 -3.53 -15.18
CA ARG A 33 -1.08 -2.58 -15.62
C ARG A 33 -0.57 -1.15 -15.71
N LEU A 34 0.35 -0.72 -14.84
CA LEU A 34 1.04 0.56 -14.99
C LEU A 34 1.74 0.64 -16.34
N ILE A 35 2.45 -0.43 -16.75
CA ILE A 35 3.11 -0.48 -18.06
C ILE A 35 2.07 -0.34 -19.17
N ASP A 36 1.02 -1.14 -19.16
CA ASP A 36 0.02 -1.16 -20.22
C ASP A 36 -0.75 0.18 -20.31
N ASP A 37 -1.29 0.67 -19.20
CA ASP A 37 -2.09 1.89 -19.15
C ASP A 37 -1.21 3.13 -19.41
N PHE A 38 0.05 3.16 -18.93
CA PHE A 38 1.00 4.24 -19.26
C PHE A 38 1.27 4.30 -20.76
N LEU A 39 1.65 3.18 -21.38
CA LEU A 39 1.95 3.12 -22.81
C LEU A 39 0.72 3.47 -23.65
N ALA A 40 -0.47 3.05 -23.19
CA ALA A 40 -1.74 3.28 -23.85
C ALA A 40 -2.29 4.70 -23.70
N THR A 41 -1.83 5.51 -22.74
CA THR A 41 -2.39 6.85 -22.46
C THR A 41 -1.38 7.97 -22.66
N ARG A 42 -0.14 7.82 -22.17
CA ARG A 42 0.87 8.88 -22.15
C ARG A 42 1.53 9.14 -23.51
N PRO A 43 2.06 10.37 -23.74
CA PRO A 43 2.76 10.72 -24.99
C PRO A 43 3.87 9.74 -25.33
N LEU A 44 4.13 9.54 -26.63
CA LEU A 44 5.15 8.59 -27.13
C LEU A 44 6.58 8.95 -26.71
N THR A 45 6.80 10.18 -26.27
CA THR A 45 8.09 10.67 -25.74
C THR A 45 8.24 10.46 -24.25
N SER A 46 7.17 10.12 -23.53
CA SER A 46 7.21 9.97 -22.08
C SER A 46 7.84 8.65 -21.65
N HIS A 47 8.54 8.67 -20.51
CA HIS A 47 9.19 7.52 -19.89
C HIS A 47 8.58 7.18 -18.53
N LEU A 48 8.39 5.88 -18.29
CA LEU A 48 7.99 5.30 -17.01
C LEU A 48 9.23 4.71 -16.33
N ILE A 49 9.50 5.14 -15.10
CA ILE A 49 10.50 4.56 -14.22
C ILE A 49 9.74 3.82 -13.11
N LEU A 50 9.73 2.50 -13.21
CA LEU A 50 8.97 1.63 -12.32
C LEU A 50 9.91 0.88 -11.38
N ILE A 51 9.63 0.98 -10.07
CA ILE A 51 10.47 0.47 -8.99
C ILE A 51 9.66 -0.55 -8.16
N PRO A 52 9.50 -1.79 -8.63
CA PRO A 52 8.97 -2.88 -7.81
C PRO A 52 9.92 -3.19 -6.65
N THR A 53 9.36 -3.32 -5.45
CA THR A 53 10.10 -3.77 -4.26
C THR A 53 9.69 -5.19 -3.87
N THR A 54 10.66 -5.95 -3.36
CA THR A 54 10.47 -7.32 -2.88
C THR A 54 11.37 -7.58 -1.65
N ARG A 55 11.14 -8.68 -0.93
CA ARG A 55 11.96 -9.03 0.24
C ARG A 55 13.37 -9.57 -0.09
N SER A 56 13.69 -9.89 -1.35
CA SER A 56 15.00 -10.46 -1.69
C SER A 56 15.44 -10.15 -3.11
N VAL A 57 16.76 -10.09 -3.33
CA VAL A 57 17.37 -9.84 -4.65
C VAL A 57 16.87 -10.84 -5.69
N ARG A 58 16.76 -12.12 -5.32
CA ARG A 58 16.24 -13.17 -6.21
C ARG A 58 14.81 -12.87 -6.67
N LYS A 59 13.90 -12.53 -5.74
CA LYS A 59 12.51 -12.19 -6.08
C LYS A 59 12.45 -10.92 -6.91
N SER A 60 13.26 -9.92 -6.59
CA SER A 60 13.37 -8.69 -7.40
C SER A 60 13.78 -9.01 -8.84
N ARG A 61 14.78 -9.88 -9.03
CA ARG A 61 15.20 -10.32 -10.37
C ARG A 61 14.08 -11.05 -11.11
N GLU A 62 13.48 -12.07 -10.50
CA GLU A 62 12.36 -12.83 -11.10
C GLU A 62 11.19 -11.92 -11.48
N SER A 63 10.86 -10.94 -10.64
CA SER A 63 9.78 -9.97 -10.88
C SER A 63 10.10 -9.04 -12.04
N VAL A 64 11.31 -8.48 -12.07
CA VAL A 64 11.75 -7.60 -13.17
C VAL A 64 11.85 -8.37 -14.50
N GLU A 65 12.32 -9.63 -14.49
CA GLU A 65 12.31 -10.49 -15.68
C GLU A 65 10.88 -10.71 -16.19
N SER A 66 9.93 -11.02 -15.30
CA SER A 66 8.51 -11.17 -15.66
C SER A 66 7.91 -9.90 -16.25
N LEU A 67 8.19 -8.73 -15.65
CA LEU A 67 7.71 -7.43 -16.14
C LEU A 67 8.31 -7.07 -17.50
N ARG A 68 9.59 -7.42 -17.73
CA ARG A 68 10.24 -7.20 -19.02
C ARG A 68 9.64 -8.08 -20.11
N GLU A 69 9.32 -9.33 -19.78
CA GLU A 69 8.62 -10.23 -20.70
C GLU A 69 7.20 -9.73 -21.02
N HIS A 70 6.47 -9.25 -20.00
CA HIS A 70 5.17 -8.59 -20.19
C HIS A 70 5.29 -7.39 -21.12
N LEU A 71 6.23 -6.48 -20.85
CA LEU A 71 6.50 -5.30 -21.67
C LEU A 71 6.82 -5.68 -23.14
N ARG A 72 7.68 -6.68 -23.38
CA ARG A 72 7.97 -7.17 -24.73
C ARG A 72 6.73 -7.71 -25.43
N ARG A 73 5.90 -8.47 -24.73
CA ARG A 73 4.63 -8.96 -25.26
C ARG A 73 3.69 -7.81 -25.60
N THR A 74 3.52 -6.84 -24.72
CA THR A 74 2.68 -5.66 -24.96
C THR A 74 3.19 -4.86 -26.17
N ALA A 75 4.49 -4.57 -26.24
CA ALA A 75 5.11 -3.85 -27.34
C ALA A 75 4.99 -4.58 -28.69
N THR A 76 5.08 -5.91 -28.72
CA THR A 76 5.01 -6.66 -29.98
C THR A 76 3.57 -6.95 -30.42
N THR A 77 2.65 -7.19 -29.48
CA THR A 77 1.32 -7.72 -29.82
C THR A 77 0.22 -6.66 -29.85
N SER A 78 0.34 -5.55 -29.10
CA SER A 78 -0.74 -4.58 -28.91
C SER A 78 -1.14 -3.85 -30.21
N PRO A 79 -2.38 -4.05 -30.72
CA PRO A 79 -2.89 -3.29 -31.87
C PRO A 79 -3.08 -1.81 -31.54
N ALA A 80 -3.43 -1.48 -30.29
CA ALA A 80 -3.66 -0.12 -29.85
C ALA A 80 -2.36 0.72 -29.90
N LEU A 81 -1.23 0.14 -29.47
CA LEU A 81 0.06 0.83 -29.55
C LEU A 81 0.51 1.05 -31.00
N ARG A 82 0.35 0.04 -31.87
CA ARG A 82 0.58 0.19 -33.32
C ARG A 82 -0.26 1.31 -33.92
N SER A 83 -1.55 1.34 -33.59
CA SER A 83 -2.45 2.39 -34.07
C SER A 83 -2.06 3.79 -33.58
N ARG A 84 -1.51 3.90 -32.36
CA ARG A 84 -1.07 5.18 -31.78
C ARG A 84 0.20 5.73 -32.44
N ALA A 85 1.11 4.88 -32.88
CA ALA A 85 2.33 5.32 -33.58
C ALA A 85 2.08 5.82 -35.01
N GLY A 86 0.91 5.48 -35.58
CA GLY A 86 0.52 5.88 -36.92
C GLY A 86 0.88 4.85 -38.00
N SER A 87 0.43 5.10 -39.22
CA SER A 87 0.56 4.18 -40.36
C SER A 87 1.96 4.13 -40.98
N SER A 88 2.85 5.07 -40.62
CA SER A 88 4.15 5.24 -41.26
C SER A 88 5.26 4.38 -40.66
N TYR A 89 5.23 4.11 -39.35
CA TYR A 89 6.27 3.33 -38.67
C TYR A 89 5.86 2.93 -37.24
N TYR A 90 6.11 1.68 -36.86
CA TYR A 90 6.03 1.21 -35.47
C TYR A 90 7.18 0.26 -35.18
N ASP A 91 8.03 0.64 -34.23
CA ASP A 91 9.09 -0.19 -33.71
C ASP A 91 8.81 -0.58 -32.25
N PRO A 92 8.71 -1.89 -31.93
CA PRO A 92 8.65 -2.33 -30.55
C PRO A 92 9.80 -1.80 -29.70
N ASP A 93 11.01 -1.63 -30.24
CA ASP A 93 12.19 -1.19 -29.48
C ASP A 93 12.04 0.25 -28.94
N ASP A 94 11.37 1.13 -29.69
CA ASP A 94 11.01 2.48 -29.21
C ASP A 94 10.08 2.41 -27.99
N THR A 95 9.17 1.43 -27.98
CA THR A 95 8.27 1.20 -26.83
C THR A 95 9.03 0.63 -25.64
N LEU A 96 9.96 -0.30 -25.88
CA LEU A 96 10.81 -0.88 -24.83
C LEU A 96 11.68 0.18 -24.15
N ALA A 97 12.24 1.13 -24.93
CA ALA A 97 13.11 2.18 -24.43
C ALA A 97 12.41 3.19 -23.49
N ARG A 98 11.07 3.20 -23.48
CA ARG A 98 10.26 4.10 -22.65
C ARG A 98 10.03 3.61 -21.22
N VAL A 99 10.26 2.32 -20.95
CA VAL A 99 9.97 1.73 -19.63
C VAL A 99 11.27 1.25 -18.98
N HIS A 100 11.60 1.86 -17.85
CA HIS A 100 12.80 1.56 -17.07
C HIS A 100 12.41 0.80 -15.81
N LEU A 101 13.00 -0.37 -15.62
CA LEU A 101 12.73 -1.25 -14.47
C LEU A 101 13.92 -1.24 -13.54
N LEU A 102 13.72 -0.74 -12.32
CA LEU A 102 14.69 -0.75 -11.23
C LEU A 102 14.11 -1.55 -10.06
N SER A 103 14.93 -1.95 -9.08
CA SER A 103 14.38 -2.57 -7.89
C SER A 103 15.21 -2.27 -6.65
N THR A 104 14.55 -2.36 -5.50
CA THR A 104 15.17 -2.32 -4.18
C THR A 104 14.51 -3.36 -3.28
N GLN A 105 15.24 -3.78 -2.24
CA GLN A 105 14.72 -4.71 -1.25
C GLN A 105 14.02 -3.95 -0.13
N LEU A 106 12.86 -4.47 0.28
CA LEU A 106 12.07 -3.89 1.35
C LEU A 106 11.37 -5.02 2.09
N ASP A 107 11.67 -5.18 3.37
CA ASP A 107 10.87 -5.98 4.28
C ASP A 107 10.18 -5.09 5.31
N LEU A 108 8.87 -4.92 5.17
CA LEU A 108 8.07 -4.07 6.05
C LEU A 108 7.96 -4.62 7.48
N CYS A 109 8.31 -5.89 7.68
CA CYS A 109 8.38 -6.51 9.00
C CYS A 109 9.76 -6.35 9.66
N ASP A 110 10.70 -5.64 9.04
CA ASP A 110 12.03 -5.32 9.57
C ASP A 110 12.24 -3.81 9.45
N LEU A 111 11.95 -3.08 10.53
CA LEU A 111 12.00 -1.61 10.53
C LEU A 111 13.40 -1.06 10.18
N PRO A 112 14.52 -1.61 10.70
CA PRO A 112 15.85 -1.28 10.18
C PRO A 112 15.97 -1.42 8.66
N SER A 113 15.44 -2.50 8.06
CA SER A 113 15.40 -2.65 6.60
C SER A 113 14.57 -1.56 5.92
N VAL A 114 13.46 -1.11 6.54
CA VAL A 114 12.63 0.00 6.02
C VAL A 114 13.43 1.29 5.97
N TYR A 115 14.07 1.69 7.07
CA TYR A 115 14.90 2.89 7.14
C TYR A 115 16.09 2.82 6.16
N ALA A 116 16.79 1.69 6.11
CA ALA A 116 17.92 1.49 5.19
C ALA A 116 17.49 1.59 3.72
N CYS A 117 16.33 1.02 3.37
CA CYS A 117 15.78 1.11 2.02
C CYS A 117 15.42 2.55 1.65
N ALA A 118 14.76 3.28 2.55
CA ALA A 118 14.42 4.69 2.32
C ALA A 118 15.66 5.57 2.20
N ALA A 119 16.65 5.40 3.08
CA ALA A 119 17.92 6.10 3.00
C ALA A 119 18.65 5.85 1.66
N ASN A 120 18.67 4.61 1.17
CA ASN A 120 19.24 4.30 -0.14
C ASN A 120 18.45 4.91 -1.31
N LEU A 121 17.12 4.99 -1.21
CA LEU A 121 16.28 5.65 -2.23
C LEU A 121 16.56 7.16 -2.28
N VAL A 122 16.67 7.81 -1.12
CA VAL A 122 16.85 9.27 -1.00
C VAL A 122 18.28 9.69 -1.37
N ALA A 123 19.29 9.03 -0.79
CA ALA A 123 20.69 9.46 -0.89
C ALA A 123 21.50 8.62 -1.88
N GLY A 124 21.12 7.36 -2.09
CA GLY A 124 21.87 6.37 -2.84
C GLY A 124 21.44 6.23 -4.31
N THR A 125 21.53 4.99 -4.79
CA THR A 125 21.26 4.64 -6.19
C THR A 125 20.55 3.29 -6.30
N LEU A 126 19.79 3.12 -7.38
CA LEU A 126 19.09 1.89 -7.72
C LEU A 126 19.69 1.22 -8.94
N THR A 127 19.59 -0.10 -8.99
CA THR A 127 20.07 -0.92 -10.11
C THR A 127 18.92 -1.69 -10.74
N ASP A 128 19.06 -2.01 -12.02
CA ASP A 128 18.27 -3.05 -12.66
C ASP A 128 18.87 -4.43 -12.28
N PRO A 129 18.14 -5.29 -11.53
CA PRO A 129 18.65 -6.59 -11.09
C PRO A 129 18.87 -7.59 -12.25
N THR A 130 18.44 -7.23 -13.46
CA THR A 130 18.57 -8.01 -14.69
C THR A 130 19.58 -7.40 -15.67
N ASP A 131 20.28 -6.33 -15.29
CA ASP A 131 21.30 -5.70 -16.14
C ASP A 131 22.38 -6.74 -16.51
N PRO A 132 22.64 -6.98 -17.81
CA PRO A 132 23.69 -7.91 -18.22
C PRO A 132 25.10 -7.40 -17.90
N VAL A 133 25.28 -6.11 -17.60
CA VAL A 133 26.58 -5.52 -17.25
C VAL A 133 26.94 -5.85 -15.80
N SER A 134 28.21 -6.22 -15.56
CA SER A 134 28.76 -6.49 -14.23
C SER A 134 29.94 -5.55 -13.92
N PRO A 135 29.85 -4.69 -12.88
CA PRO A 135 28.70 -4.51 -11.99
C PRO A 135 27.51 -3.81 -12.70
N PRO A 136 26.27 -4.03 -12.23
CA PRO A 136 25.08 -3.39 -12.78
C PRO A 136 25.18 -1.86 -12.76
N ARG A 137 24.59 -1.19 -13.75
CA ARG A 137 24.53 0.27 -13.74
C ARG A 137 23.61 0.75 -12.64
N ALA A 138 24.08 1.74 -11.89
CA ALA A 138 23.36 2.32 -10.78
C ALA A 138 22.92 3.76 -11.12
N TYR A 139 21.66 4.08 -10.80
CA TYR A 139 21.01 5.33 -11.16
C TYR A 139 20.44 6.01 -9.93
N LYS A 140 20.59 7.33 -9.85
CA LYS A 140 19.92 8.14 -8.82
C LYS A 140 18.55 8.55 -9.32
N ILE A 141 17.53 8.41 -8.49
CA ILE A 141 16.19 8.93 -8.78
C ILE A 141 16.06 10.36 -8.22
N PRO A 142 15.46 11.31 -8.97
CA PRO A 142 15.34 12.69 -8.51
C PRO A 142 14.13 12.91 -7.61
N ARG A 143 13.09 12.09 -7.75
CA ARG A 143 11.81 12.18 -7.04
C ARG A 143 11.02 10.88 -7.17
N LEU A 144 9.91 10.79 -6.45
CA LEU A 144 8.85 9.80 -6.65
C LEU A 144 7.54 10.55 -6.93
N ASP A 145 6.91 10.25 -8.06
CA ASP A 145 5.61 10.84 -8.43
C ASP A 145 4.47 10.06 -7.78
N SER A 146 4.62 8.75 -7.62
CA SER A 146 3.67 7.92 -6.90
C SER A 146 4.34 6.77 -6.16
N VAL A 147 3.83 6.46 -4.97
CA VAL A 147 4.19 5.27 -4.22
C VAL A 147 2.92 4.49 -3.90
N ILE A 148 2.87 3.23 -4.30
CA ILE A 148 1.71 2.35 -4.13
C ILE A 148 2.01 1.33 -3.02
N PHE A 149 1.35 1.53 -1.88
CA PHE A 149 1.43 0.66 -0.70
C PHE A 149 0.46 -0.50 -0.82
N ASN A 150 0.91 -1.56 -1.50
CA ASN A 150 0.15 -2.79 -1.78
C ASN A 150 0.58 -3.98 -0.91
N ALA A 151 1.85 -4.04 -0.48
CA ALA A 151 2.33 -5.17 0.33
C ALA A 151 1.46 -5.37 1.59
N GLY A 152 1.32 -6.62 2.00
CA GLY A 152 0.55 -6.94 3.19
C GLY A 152 0.09 -8.38 3.19
N PHE A 153 -0.34 -8.87 4.35
CA PHE A 153 -0.87 -10.20 4.50
C PHE A 153 -1.94 -10.28 5.59
N GLY A 154 -2.73 -11.37 5.58
CA GLY A 154 -3.93 -11.51 6.40
C GLY A 154 -3.76 -12.20 7.76
N GLY A 155 -2.64 -12.88 8.01
CA GLY A 155 -2.45 -13.69 9.23
C GLY A 155 -3.41 -14.90 9.36
N TRP A 156 -4.06 -15.32 8.28
CA TRP A 156 -5.08 -16.37 8.32
C TRP A 156 -4.47 -17.77 8.48
N THR A 157 -5.14 -18.61 9.27
CA THR A 157 -4.70 -19.97 9.57
C THR A 157 -5.63 -21.05 9.05
N GLY A 158 -6.81 -20.67 8.57
CA GLY A 158 -7.76 -21.60 8.00
C GLY A 158 -9.11 -20.97 7.68
N LEU A 159 -10.08 -21.82 7.36
CA LEU A 159 -11.46 -21.47 7.09
C LEU A 159 -12.38 -22.22 8.05
N ASP A 160 -13.39 -21.54 8.60
CA ASP A 160 -14.51 -22.18 9.25
C ASP A 160 -15.48 -22.71 8.18
N TRP A 161 -15.30 -23.99 7.83
CA TRP A 161 -16.14 -24.65 6.83
C TRP A 161 -17.62 -24.75 7.24
N THR A 162 -17.91 -24.80 8.55
CA THR A 162 -19.28 -24.84 9.05
C THR A 162 -19.95 -23.47 8.96
N GLY A 163 -19.22 -22.42 9.31
CA GLY A 163 -19.61 -21.03 9.10
C GLY A 163 -19.82 -20.73 7.62
N LEU A 164 -18.92 -21.17 6.74
CA LEU A 164 -19.06 -21.01 5.28
C LEU A 164 -20.37 -21.62 4.76
N LEU A 165 -20.67 -22.86 5.15
CA LEU A 165 -21.90 -23.53 4.72
C LEU A 165 -23.13 -22.80 5.25
N THR A 166 -23.18 -22.53 6.55
CA THR A 166 -24.29 -21.81 7.19
C THR A 166 -24.51 -20.43 6.56
N ASP A 167 -23.45 -19.66 6.37
CA ASP A 167 -23.51 -18.33 5.77
C ASP A 167 -23.97 -18.38 4.31
N THR A 168 -23.58 -19.42 3.57
CA THR A 168 -24.01 -19.59 2.17
C THR A 168 -25.52 -19.76 2.08
N PHE A 169 -26.13 -20.50 3.02
CA PHE A 169 -27.58 -20.69 3.07
C PHE A 169 -28.34 -19.50 3.69
N THR A 170 -27.72 -18.77 4.64
CA THR A 170 -28.42 -17.71 5.40
C THR A 170 -28.23 -16.32 4.82
N LYS A 171 -27.04 -15.98 4.32
CA LYS A 171 -26.67 -14.66 3.77
C LYS A 171 -26.69 -14.64 2.24
N GLY A 172 -26.64 -15.82 1.62
CA GLY A 172 -26.60 -15.99 0.16
C GLY A 172 -25.18 -15.90 -0.40
N LEU A 173 -24.98 -16.58 -1.54
CA LEU A 173 -23.66 -16.80 -2.16
C LEU A 173 -22.87 -15.50 -2.42
N LEU A 174 -23.55 -14.47 -2.93
CA LEU A 174 -22.90 -13.18 -3.24
C LEU A 174 -22.36 -12.49 -1.99
N ALA A 175 -23.11 -12.49 -0.90
CA ALA A 175 -22.69 -11.87 0.34
C ALA A 175 -21.48 -12.60 0.93
N VAL A 176 -21.49 -13.94 0.89
CA VAL A 176 -20.39 -14.78 1.40
C VAL A 176 -19.10 -14.61 0.61
N LEU A 177 -19.18 -14.51 -0.72
CA LEU A 177 -18.00 -14.37 -1.57
C LEU A 177 -17.43 -12.94 -1.57
N THR A 178 -18.26 -11.94 -1.26
CA THR A 178 -17.84 -10.53 -1.19
C THR A 178 -17.40 -10.12 0.22
N TRP A 179 -18.14 -10.56 1.25
CA TRP A 179 -17.92 -10.25 2.66
C TRP A 179 -17.82 -11.50 3.56
N PRO A 180 -16.79 -12.35 3.37
CA PRO A 180 -16.64 -13.61 4.11
C PRO A 180 -16.43 -13.42 5.63
N SER A 181 -17.31 -13.99 6.46
CA SER A 181 -17.17 -14.08 7.92
C SER A 181 -16.52 -15.37 8.45
N PHE A 182 -16.13 -16.28 7.56
CA PHE A 182 -15.62 -17.62 7.92
C PHE A 182 -14.08 -17.71 7.90
N LYS A 183 -13.39 -16.57 7.83
CA LYS A 183 -11.92 -16.51 7.85
C LYS A 183 -11.44 -16.68 9.28
N LEU A 184 -10.57 -17.66 9.51
CA LEU A 184 -9.94 -17.85 10.82
C LEU A 184 -8.54 -17.24 10.79
N ALA A 185 -8.27 -16.31 11.69
CA ALA A 185 -6.94 -15.77 11.96
C ALA A 185 -6.45 -16.22 13.34
N ARG A 186 -5.13 -16.32 13.52
CA ARG A 186 -4.54 -16.46 14.86
C ARG A 186 -4.32 -15.08 15.47
N PRO A 187 -4.67 -14.86 16.74
CA PRO A 187 -4.14 -13.75 17.51
C PRO A 187 -2.61 -13.84 17.64
N GLY A 188 -1.93 -12.70 17.74
CA GLY A 188 -0.68 -12.63 18.51
C GLY A 188 0.66 -12.92 17.82
N ALA A 189 0.81 -12.72 16.51
CA ALA A 189 2.16 -12.67 15.94
C ALA A 189 2.81 -11.30 16.23
N VAL A 190 3.84 -11.29 17.07
CA VAL A 190 4.64 -10.09 17.40
C VAL A 190 6.02 -10.23 16.75
N LEU A 191 6.49 -9.16 16.13
CA LEU A 191 7.80 -9.10 15.50
C LEU A 191 8.89 -8.83 16.53
N ASN A 192 10.01 -9.55 16.39
CA ASN A 192 11.23 -9.26 17.13
C ASN A 192 12.16 -8.43 16.24
N GLN A 193 12.33 -7.16 16.58
CA GLN A 193 13.16 -6.20 15.84
C GLN A 193 14.61 -6.12 16.35
N ARG A 194 15.03 -7.01 17.26
CA ARG A 194 16.41 -6.96 17.78
C ARG A 194 17.42 -7.25 16.66
N PRO A 195 18.44 -6.39 16.45
CA PRO A 195 19.57 -6.77 15.63
C PRO A 195 20.28 -7.94 16.31
N VAL A 196 20.36 -9.09 15.63
CA VAL A 196 21.12 -10.24 16.13
C VAL A 196 22.61 -9.88 16.08
N ARG A 197 23.16 -9.36 17.19
CA ARG A 197 24.61 -9.34 17.42
C ARG A 197 25.06 -10.78 17.69
N SER A 198 25.55 -11.45 16.65
CA SER A 198 26.07 -12.82 16.69
C SER A 198 27.29 -13.03 17.62
N ASP A 199 27.82 -11.96 18.17
CA ASP A 199 29.07 -11.84 18.91
C ASP A 199 28.90 -11.88 20.43
N LEU A 200 27.67 -11.93 20.96
CA LEU A 200 27.40 -11.93 22.41
C LEU A 200 26.43 -13.02 22.91
N VAL A 201 26.06 -14.01 22.09
CA VAL A 201 25.16 -15.10 22.53
C VAL A 201 25.94 -16.42 22.60
N PRO A 202 26.33 -16.90 23.79
CA PRO A 202 26.82 -18.26 23.96
C PRO A 202 25.76 -19.24 23.45
N THR A 203 26.16 -20.23 22.64
CA THR A 203 25.27 -21.23 22.02
C THR A 203 24.44 -22.03 23.03
N ASP A 204 24.85 -22.04 24.29
CA ASP A 204 24.19 -22.74 25.40
C ASP A 204 23.42 -21.82 26.36
N SER A 205 23.22 -20.53 26.01
CA SER A 205 22.44 -19.61 26.84
C SER A 205 20.92 -19.84 26.65
N PRO A 206 20.13 -19.93 27.74
CA PRO A 206 18.67 -19.94 27.65
C PRO A 206 18.08 -18.66 27.02
N ASP A 207 18.88 -17.59 26.91
CA ASP A 207 18.53 -16.34 26.22
C ASP A 207 18.85 -16.38 24.69
N ASN A 208 19.02 -17.57 24.10
CA ASN A 208 19.28 -17.72 22.66
C ASN A 208 18.02 -17.32 21.83
N PRO A 209 18.11 -16.27 20.99
CA PRO A 209 16.98 -15.76 20.19
C PRO A 209 16.52 -16.71 19.07
N LEU A 210 17.24 -17.81 18.84
CA LEU A 210 16.87 -18.87 17.89
C LEU A 210 16.19 -20.07 18.58
N SER A 211 16.04 -20.05 19.91
CA SER A 211 15.31 -21.10 20.63
C SER A 211 13.80 -20.87 20.52
N LEU A 212 13.03 -21.94 20.33
CA LEU A 212 11.55 -21.92 20.31
C LEU A 212 10.95 -21.35 21.62
N ALA A 213 11.71 -21.38 22.72
CA ALA A 213 11.31 -20.85 24.02
C ALA A 213 11.42 -19.30 24.11
N SER A 214 12.28 -18.67 23.30
CA SER A 214 12.45 -17.21 23.30
C SER A 214 11.27 -16.43 22.70
N ALA A 215 10.41 -17.11 21.92
CA ALA A 215 9.17 -16.53 21.42
C ALA A 215 8.16 -16.18 22.53
N TYR A 216 8.37 -16.72 23.74
CA TYR A 216 7.53 -16.49 24.91
C TYR A 216 8.27 -15.86 26.11
N ASP A 217 9.55 -15.48 25.96
CA ASP A 217 10.30 -14.82 27.04
C ASP A 217 9.94 -13.32 27.12
N THR A 218 8.95 -13.02 27.96
CA THR A 218 8.44 -11.69 28.30
C THR A 218 9.36 -10.93 29.25
N LYS A 219 10.68 -10.91 28.99
CA LYS A 219 11.55 -9.88 29.57
C LYS A 219 11.30 -8.56 28.81
N PRO A 220 10.97 -7.44 29.49
CA PRO A 220 10.49 -6.22 28.87
C PRO A 220 11.64 -5.39 28.28
N SER A 221 12.20 -5.81 27.15
CA SER A 221 13.35 -5.10 26.55
C SER A 221 13.13 -4.59 25.12
N SER A 222 11.95 -4.79 24.53
CA SER A 222 11.59 -4.25 23.20
C SER A 222 10.12 -3.85 23.23
N PRO A 223 9.73 -2.71 22.61
CA PRO A 223 8.34 -2.41 22.36
C PRO A 223 7.66 -3.52 21.57
N VAL A 224 6.36 -3.71 21.78
CA VAL A 224 5.54 -4.65 21.02
C VAL A 224 5.31 -4.11 19.62
N LEU A 225 5.46 -4.98 18.61
CA LEU A 225 5.13 -4.69 17.21
C LEU A 225 4.32 -5.83 16.60
N GLY A 226 3.01 -5.65 16.43
CA GLY A 226 2.14 -6.61 15.77
C GLY A 226 2.55 -6.85 14.32
N GLU A 227 2.70 -8.11 13.90
CA GLU A 227 3.22 -8.48 12.58
C GLU A 227 2.30 -8.01 11.44
N VAL A 228 1.00 -8.28 11.55
CA VAL A 228 0.00 -7.89 10.54
C VAL A 228 -0.14 -6.37 10.48
N PHE A 229 -0.15 -5.71 11.64
CA PHE A 229 -0.16 -4.24 11.74
C PHE A 229 1.08 -3.62 11.09
N CYS A 230 2.27 -4.15 11.36
CA CYS A 230 3.51 -3.67 10.78
C CYS A 230 3.55 -3.87 9.25
N ALA A 231 3.21 -5.06 8.78
CA ALA A 231 3.23 -5.38 7.35
C ALA A 231 2.22 -4.59 6.52
N ASN A 232 1.05 -4.27 7.10
CA ASN A 232 -0.07 -3.67 6.36
C ASN A 232 -0.19 -2.15 6.53
N VAL A 233 0.37 -1.58 7.61
CA VAL A 233 0.17 -0.16 7.97
C VAL A 233 1.46 0.48 8.46
N PHE A 234 2.03 0.01 9.57
CA PHE A 234 3.07 0.78 10.28
C PHE A 234 4.40 0.82 9.55
N GLY A 235 4.84 -0.29 8.95
CA GLY A 235 6.04 -0.31 8.11
C GLY A 235 5.91 0.62 6.90
N HIS A 236 4.72 0.71 6.30
CA HIS A 236 4.43 1.67 5.23
C HIS A 236 4.37 3.11 5.70
N TYR A 237 3.84 3.33 6.91
CA TYR A 237 3.75 4.64 7.53
C TYR A 237 5.14 5.23 7.74
N VAL A 238 6.02 4.46 8.39
CA VAL A 238 7.43 4.81 8.55
C VAL A 238 8.08 5.04 7.19
N PHE A 239 7.87 4.13 6.24
CA PHE A 239 8.47 4.24 4.91
C PHE A 239 8.03 5.50 4.15
N ALA A 240 6.76 5.89 4.19
CA ALA A 240 6.28 7.12 3.55
C ALA A 240 6.90 8.38 4.19
N HIS A 241 7.06 8.41 5.51
CA HIS A 241 7.72 9.51 6.20
C HIS A 241 9.18 9.67 5.74
N GLU A 242 9.95 8.57 5.71
CA GLU A 242 11.35 8.62 5.26
C GLU A 242 11.50 8.97 3.77
N LEU A 243 10.45 8.76 2.96
CA LEU A 243 10.43 9.09 1.53
C LEU A 243 10.00 10.54 1.24
N LEU A 244 9.67 11.35 2.25
CA LEU A 244 9.29 12.75 2.05
C LEU A 244 10.28 13.56 1.19
N PRO A 245 11.62 13.40 1.30
CA PRO A 245 12.55 14.10 0.41
C PRO A 245 12.36 13.81 -1.09
N LEU A 246 11.72 12.68 -1.45
CA LEU A 246 11.40 12.31 -2.83
C LEU A 246 9.94 12.61 -3.21
N LEU A 247 9.05 12.68 -2.22
CA LEU A 247 7.60 12.83 -2.39
C LEU A 247 7.12 14.28 -2.29
N SER A 248 7.79 15.11 -1.51
CA SER A 248 7.45 16.53 -1.37
C SER A 248 7.87 17.33 -2.61
N ARG A 249 7.24 18.50 -2.82
CA ARG A 249 7.49 19.39 -3.96
C ARG A 249 7.91 20.78 -3.49
N ALA A 250 8.61 21.50 -4.36
CA ALA A 250 9.06 22.85 -4.06
C ALA A 250 7.91 23.85 -4.16
N THR A 251 7.03 23.68 -5.15
CA THR A 251 5.92 24.60 -5.37
C THR A 251 4.57 23.90 -5.59
N PRO A 252 3.42 24.55 -5.28
CA PRO A 252 2.10 23.95 -5.47
C PRO A 252 1.70 23.73 -6.93
N GLU A 253 2.38 24.37 -7.88
CA GLU A 253 2.16 24.19 -9.32
C GLU A 253 2.76 22.87 -9.84
N GLU A 254 3.65 22.23 -9.07
CA GLU A 254 4.13 20.90 -9.40
C GLU A 254 3.07 19.84 -9.06
N THR A 255 2.96 18.81 -9.89
CA THR A 255 2.17 17.62 -9.56
C THR A 255 2.62 17.06 -8.20
N PRO A 256 1.73 17.02 -7.19
CA PRO A 256 2.09 16.57 -5.86
C PRO A 256 2.46 15.09 -5.89
N GLY A 257 3.44 14.69 -5.09
CA GLY A 257 3.71 13.27 -4.87
C GLY A 257 2.49 12.57 -4.31
N ARG A 258 2.22 11.34 -4.78
CA ARG A 258 1.02 10.58 -4.38
C ARG A 258 1.43 9.36 -3.54
N VAL A 259 0.81 9.19 -2.39
CA VAL A 259 0.90 7.96 -1.59
C VAL A 259 -0.44 7.25 -1.69
N VAL A 260 -0.45 6.10 -2.36
CA VAL A 260 -1.65 5.31 -2.66
C VAL A 260 -1.71 4.11 -1.72
N TRP A 261 -2.58 4.19 -0.73
CA TRP A 261 -2.81 3.15 0.26
C TRP A 261 -3.73 2.07 -0.28
N THR A 262 -3.34 0.80 -0.15
CA THR A 262 -4.18 -0.35 -0.53
C THR A 262 -4.85 -0.94 0.72
N SER A 263 -6.12 -0.61 0.87
CA SER A 263 -7.01 -1.19 1.86
C SER A 263 -7.72 -2.45 1.31
N SER A 264 -8.80 -2.87 1.97
CA SER A 264 -9.66 -3.99 1.63
C SER A 264 -11.10 -3.51 1.37
N ILE A 265 -11.94 -4.37 0.81
CA ILE A 265 -13.40 -4.14 0.82
C ILE A 265 -14.03 -4.38 2.21
N GLU A 266 -13.30 -5.00 3.14
CA GLU A 266 -13.82 -5.44 4.45
C GLU A 266 -13.19 -4.83 5.72
N PRO A 267 -12.83 -3.54 5.80
CA PRO A 267 -12.33 -2.96 7.04
C PRO A 267 -13.49 -2.56 7.98
N GLN A 268 -14.17 -3.57 8.53
CA GLN A 268 -15.34 -3.34 9.39
C GLN A 268 -14.91 -2.75 10.74
N ALA A 269 -15.64 -1.75 11.24
CA ALA A 269 -15.27 -1.00 12.43
C ALA A 269 -15.13 -1.88 13.69
N ARG A 270 -15.93 -2.94 13.79
CA ARG A 270 -15.92 -3.87 14.94
C ARG A 270 -14.58 -4.56 15.23
N HIS A 271 -13.68 -4.64 14.24
CA HIS A 271 -12.39 -5.30 14.41
C HIS A 271 -11.29 -4.36 14.95
N LEU A 272 -11.50 -3.05 14.86
CA LEU A 272 -10.56 -2.06 15.39
C LEU A 272 -10.90 -1.72 16.84
N ARG A 273 -9.93 -1.98 17.71
CA ARG A 273 -9.97 -1.70 19.14
C ARG A 273 -8.80 -0.78 19.47
N LEU A 274 -9.05 0.40 20.04
CA LEU A 274 -7.97 1.35 20.34
C LEU A 274 -7.08 0.88 21.51
N ASP A 275 -7.63 0.06 22.41
CA ASP A 275 -6.90 -0.62 23.47
C ASP A 275 -6.02 -1.77 22.96
N ASP A 276 -6.34 -2.34 21.80
CA ASP A 276 -5.54 -3.30 21.04
C ASP A 276 -5.16 -2.70 19.67
N PHE A 277 -4.54 -1.51 19.69
CA PHE A 277 -4.28 -0.72 18.49
C PHE A 277 -3.53 -1.48 17.40
N GLN A 278 -2.57 -2.33 17.80
CA GLN A 278 -1.75 -3.12 16.87
C GLN A 278 -2.42 -4.44 16.45
N GLY A 279 -3.63 -4.73 16.95
CA GLY A 279 -4.39 -5.92 16.61
C GLY A 279 -3.70 -7.23 16.99
N VAL A 280 -3.03 -7.27 18.15
CA VAL A 280 -2.33 -8.48 18.62
C VAL A 280 -3.27 -9.43 19.36
N GLU A 281 -4.36 -8.93 19.94
CA GLU A 281 -5.35 -9.74 20.68
C GLU A 281 -6.60 -10.07 19.85
N THR A 282 -6.92 -9.24 18.85
CA THR A 282 -8.12 -9.41 18.00
C THR A 282 -8.09 -10.66 17.12
N GLU A 283 -9.28 -11.22 16.86
CA GLU A 283 -9.48 -12.31 15.89
C GLU A 283 -9.55 -11.82 14.43
N GLY A 284 -9.56 -10.50 14.21
CA GLY A 284 -9.56 -9.87 12.89
C GLY A 284 -8.40 -8.88 12.67
N PRO A 285 -7.13 -9.30 12.81
CA PRO A 285 -5.97 -8.39 12.73
C PRO A 285 -5.82 -7.76 11.34
N TYR A 286 -6.19 -8.50 10.28
CA TYR A 286 -6.21 -7.97 8.92
C TYR A 286 -7.23 -6.86 8.78
N GLU A 287 -8.48 -7.11 9.16
CA GLU A 287 -9.58 -6.16 9.07
C GLU A 287 -9.31 -4.92 9.93
N SER A 288 -8.75 -5.10 11.14
CA SER A 288 -8.29 -4.02 12.02
C SER A 288 -7.24 -3.15 11.34
N SER A 289 -6.19 -3.77 10.78
CA SER A 289 -5.11 -3.05 10.07
C SER A 289 -5.65 -2.27 8.86
N LYS A 290 -6.59 -2.84 8.11
CA LYS A 290 -7.19 -2.18 6.95
C LYS A 290 -8.15 -1.06 7.36
N ARG A 291 -8.79 -1.16 8.53
CA ARG A 291 -9.57 -0.08 9.13
C ARG A 291 -8.67 1.10 9.54
N LEU A 292 -7.51 0.83 10.14
CA LEU A 292 -6.52 1.86 10.41
C LEU A 292 -6.08 2.56 9.11
N THR A 293 -5.81 1.81 8.04
CA THR A 293 -5.49 2.38 6.72
C THR A 293 -6.58 3.31 6.20
N ASP A 294 -7.86 2.89 6.29
CA ASP A 294 -8.99 3.69 5.84
C ASP A 294 -9.05 5.03 6.58
N VAL A 295 -9.04 4.98 7.91
CA VAL A 295 -9.16 6.19 8.73
C VAL A 295 -7.94 7.09 8.56
N LEU A 296 -6.73 6.54 8.57
CA LEU A 296 -5.49 7.30 8.41
C LEU A 296 -5.47 8.06 7.06
N SER A 297 -5.80 7.36 5.96
CA SER A 297 -5.79 7.97 4.63
C SER A 297 -6.87 9.04 4.47
N LEU A 298 -8.12 8.72 4.85
CA LEU A 298 -9.26 9.62 4.66
C LEU A 298 -9.22 10.82 5.60
N SER A 299 -8.67 10.66 6.80
CA SER A 299 -8.54 11.77 7.75
C SER A 299 -7.32 12.65 7.52
N SER A 300 -6.32 12.24 6.72
CA SER A 300 -5.04 12.95 6.53
C SER A 300 -5.12 14.42 6.10
N HIS A 301 -6.22 14.81 5.45
CA HIS A 301 -6.44 16.16 4.94
C HIS A 301 -7.38 16.99 5.83
N LEU A 302 -7.97 16.40 6.86
CA LEU A 302 -8.93 17.08 7.73
C LEU A 302 -8.25 18.13 8.64
N PRO A 303 -8.87 19.28 8.89
CA PRO A 303 -8.30 20.29 9.80
C PRO A 303 -8.00 19.77 11.20
N ALA A 304 -8.80 18.82 11.71
CA ALA A 304 -8.64 18.25 13.06
C ALA A 304 -7.34 17.44 13.20
N THR A 305 -6.95 16.68 12.18
CA THR A 305 -5.76 15.82 12.18
C THR A 305 -4.51 16.54 11.66
N GLN A 306 -4.67 17.64 10.90
CA GLN A 306 -3.56 18.42 10.35
C GLN A 306 -2.58 18.90 11.42
N ARG A 307 -3.06 19.23 12.62
CA ARG A 307 -2.20 19.67 13.73
C ARG A 307 -1.22 18.59 14.19
N ILE A 308 -1.65 17.33 14.19
CA ILE A 308 -0.87 16.18 14.65
C ILE A 308 -0.01 15.64 13.50
N SER A 309 -0.61 15.50 12.31
CA SER A 309 0.07 14.99 11.11
C SER A 309 1.09 15.97 10.51
N HIS A 310 1.15 17.23 10.98
CA HIS A 310 2.11 18.20 10.44
C HIS A 310 3.57 17.73 10.57
N SER A 311 3.94 17.17 11.74
CA SER A 311 5.29 16.59 11.94
C SER A 311 5.56 15.48 10.93
N TYR A 312 4.59 14.57 10.79
CA TYR A 312 4.68 13.44 9.86
C TYR A 312 4.91 13.88 8.41
N PHE A 313 4.38 15.02 7.96
CA PHE A 313 4.55 15.51 6.58
C PHE A 313 5.71 16.49 6.39
N THR A 314 6.52 16.72 7.42
CA THR A 314 7.69 17.60 7.35
C THR A 314 8.96 16.76 7.24
N PRO A 315 9.80 16.95 6.20
CA PRO A 315 11.11 16.30 6.15
C PRO A 315 11.96 16.59 7.39
N GLU A 316 12.68 15.60 7.90
CA GLU A 316 13.50 15.72 9.11
C GLU A 316 14.66 16.72 8.96
N ASP A 317 15.27 16.76 7.77
CA ASP A 317 16.27 17.78 7.45
C ASP A 317 15.58 19.13 7.20
N ALA A 318 15.84 20.10 8.09
CA ALA A 318 15.27 21.43 8.02
C ALA A 318 15.55 22.16 6.69
N GLN A 319 16.69 21.91 6.04
CA GLN A 319 16.99 22.50 4.73
C GLN A 319 16.14 21.86 3.62
N ILE A 320 15.89 20.55 3.72
CA ILE A 320 15.00 19.84 2.79
C ILE A 320 13.55 20.32 3.01
N ALA A 321 13.10 20.42 4.26
CA ALA A 321 11.76 20.90 4.60
C ALA A 321 11.50 22.32 4.08
N GLN A 322 12.48 23.22 4.18
CA GLN A 322 12.38 24.58 3.62
C GLN A 322 12.32 24.59 2.09
N ARG A 323 13.04 23.67 1.42
CA ARG A 323 13.08 23.59 -0.05
C ARG A 323 11.88 22.89 -0.65
N LEU A 324 11.27 21.95 0.09
CA LEU A 324 10.17 21.10 -0.36
C LEU A 324 8.95 21.24 0.57
N PRO A 325 8.33 22.43 0.66
CA PRO A 325 7.24 22.68 1.61
C PRO A 325 5.91 22.00 1.23
N VAL A 326 5.74 21.56 -0.01
CA VAL A 326 4.48 20.96 -0.49
C VAL A 326 4.49 19.47 -0.18
N ARG A 327 3.63 19.06 0.76
CA ARG A 327 3.47 17.67 1.17
C ARG A 327 2.82 16.78 0.09
N PRO A 328 3.09 15.46 0.10
CA PRO A 328 2.37 14.53 -0.76
C PRO A 328 0.89 14.40 -0.39
N SER A 329 0.10 13.91 -1.34
CA SER A 329 -1.32 13.60 -1.16
C SER A 329 -1.54 12.12 -0.90
N PHE A 330 -2.41 11.80 0.07
CA PHE A 330 -2.83 10.44 0.37
C PHE A 330 -4.10 10.09 -0.40
N TYR A 331 -4.11 8.91 -1.00
CA TYR A 331 -5.27 8.34 -1.69
C TYR A 331 -5.53 6.92 -1.21
N LEU A 332 -6.80 6.55 -1.12
CA LEU A 332 -7.22 5.26 -0.61
C LEU A 332 -7.82 4.40 -1.71
N THR A 333 -7.31 3.18 -1.86
CA THR A 333 -7.79 2.21 -2.85
C THR A 333 -8.04 0.83 -2.25
N HIS A 334 -8.75 -0.05 -2.96
CA HIS A 334 -8.76 -1.49 -2.66
C HIS A 334 -8.89 -2.32 -3.94
N PRO A 335 -8.34 -3.55 -3.98
CA PRO A 335 -8.28 -4.35 -5.19
C PRO A 335 -9.56 -5.15 -5.50
N GLY A 336 -10.63 -4.94 -4.74
CA GLY A 336 -11.77 -5.87 -4.70
C GLY A 336 -11.36 -7.25 -4.19
N VAL A 337 -12.03 -8.29 -4.68
CA VAL A 337 -11.78 -9.69 -4.37
C VAL A 337 -11.00 -10.33 -5.53
N VAL A 338 -9.76 -10.73 -5.22
CA VAL A 338 -8.82 -11.34 -6.16
C VAL A 338 -8.41 -12.72 -5.69
N ALA A 339 -8.28 -13.66 -6.63
CA ALA A 339 -7.69 -14.96 -6.36
C ALA A 339 -6.17 -14.78 -6.17
N SER A 340 -5.72 -14.81 -4.92
CA SER A 340 -4.31 -14.68 -4.57
C SER A 340 -3.91 -15.75 -3.55
N ASN A 341 -2.60 -15.97 -3.40
CA ASN A 341 -2.02 -16.88 -2.41
C ASN A 341 -2.19 -16.40 -0.96
N LEU A 342 -2.90 -15.29 -0.75
CA LEU A 342 -3.21 -14.76 0.58
C LEU A 342 -4.03 -15.78 1.40
N PHE A 343 -4.84 -16.61 0.74
CA PHE A 343 -5.56 -17.71 1.37
C PHE A 343 -4.72 -19.00 1.34
N PRO A 344 -4.26 -19.52 2.48
CA PRO A 344 -3.68 -20.85 2.53
C PRO A 344 -4.82 -21.85 2.36
N VAL A 345 -5.03 -22.34 1.14
CA VAL A 345 -5.92 -23.48 0.89
C VAL A 345 -5.04 -24.73 0.89
N PRO A 346 -4.99 -25.50 2.00
CA PRO A 346 -4.13 -26.67 2.09
C PRO A 346 -4.70 -27.81 1.23
N PHE A 347 -4.24 -27.94 -0.02
CA PHE A 347 -4.47 -29.06 -0.96
C PHE A 347 -5.95 -29.43 -1.30
N PRO A 348 -6.24 -29.96 -2.52
CA PRO A 348 -5.44 -30.01 -3.74
C PRO A 348 -5.70 -28.79 -4.65
N PHE A 349 -4.89 -28.64 -5.72
CA PHE A 349 -5.01 -27.65 -6.80
C PHE A 349 -6.45 -27.37 -7.30
N ILE A 350 -7.33 -28.38 -7.22
CA ILE A 350 -8.74 -28.28 -7.58
C ILE A 350 -9.48 -27.21 -6.76
N LEU A 351 -9.19 -27.08 -5.46
CA LEU A 351 -9.86 -26.08 -4.61
C LEU A 351 -9.49 -24.65 -5.00
N PHE A 352 -8.26 -24.41 -5.49
CA PHE A 352 -7.88 -23.11 -6.01
C PHE A 352 -8.69 -22.76 -7.28
N TRP A 353 -8.91 -23.72 -8.18
CA TRP A 353 -9.77 -23.52 -9.35
C TRP A 353 -11.25 -23.37 -8.98
N ALA A 354 -11.73 -24.14 -8.01
CA ALA A 354 -13.09 -24.01 -7.49
C ALA A 354 -13.30 -22.63 -6.85
N TYR A 355 -12.35 -22.14 -6.07
CA TYR A 355 -12.36 -20.79 -5.51
C TYR A 355 -12.37 -19.73 -6.61
N LYS A 356 -11.45 -19.82 -7.58
CA LYS A 356 -11.40 -18.90 -8.72
C LYS A 356 -12.70 -18.91 -9.53
N PHE A 357 -13.28 -20.09 -9.74
CA PHE A 357 -14.59 -20.25 -10.37
C PHE A 357 -15.70 -19.59 -9.56
N ALA A 358 -15.73 -19.78 -8.24
CA ALA A 358 -16.69 -19.12 -7.36
C ALA A 358 -16.60 -17.59 -7.46
N LEU A 359 -15.39 -17.02 -7.51
CA LEU A 359 -15.21 -15.57 -7.72
C LEU A 359 -15.75 -15.11 -9.08
N TYR A 360 -15.52 -15.87 -10.15
CA TYR A 360 -16.11 -15.57 -11.46
C TYR A 360 -17.64 -15.70 -11.45
N LEU A 361 -18.18 -16.68 -10.75
CA LEU A 361 -19.62 -16.84 -10.56
C LEU A 361 -20.21 -15.64 -9.82
N ALA A 362 -19.57 -15.16 -8.75
CA ALA A 362 -20.01 -13.95 -8.05
C ALA A 362 -20.01 -12.72 -8.96
N ARG A 363 -18.99 -12.58 -9.81
CA ARG A 363 -18.96 -11.53 -10.84
C ARG A 363 -20.13 -11.66 -11.82
N TRP A 364 -20.42 -12.87 -12.30
CA TRP A 364 -21.54 -13.11 -13.22
C TRP A 364 -22.91 -12.90 -12.57
N LEU A 365 -23.00 -13.10 -11.25
CA LEU A 365 -24.19 -12.76 -10.47
C LEU A 365 -24.31 -11.26 -10.16
N GLY A 366 -23.43 -10.42 -10.75
CA GLY A 366 -23.56 -8.96 -10.72
C GLY A 366 -22.73 -8.25 -9.66
N SER A 367 -21.85 -8.95 -8.93
CA SER A 367 -20.96 -8.29 -7.97
C SER A 367 -19.87 -7.48 -8.70
N PRO A 368 -19.77 -6.16 -8.46
CA PRO A 368 -18.73 -5.32 -9.04
C PRO A 368 -17.35 -5.62 -8.45
N TRP A 369 -17.31 -6.18 -7.25
CA TRP A 369 -16.10 -6.28 -6.44
C TRP A 369 -15.28 -7.53 -6.72
N HIS A 370 -15.52 -8.22 -7.82
CA HIS A 370 -14.79 -9.43 -8.20
C HIS A 370 -13.92 -9.23 -9.45
N PRO A 371 -12.80 -8.48 -9.37
CA PRO A 371 -11.79 -8.44 -10.44
C PRO A 371 -11.14 -9.80 -10.73
N VAL A 372 -11.09 -10.68 -9.73
CA VAL A 372 -10.58 -12.07 -9.77
C VAL A 372 -9.08 -12.20 -9.98
N THR A 373 -8.44 -11.38 -10.80
CA THR A 373 -6.99 -11.46 -11.07
C THR A 373 -6.25 -10.25 -10.47
N GLY A 374 -4.95 -10.42 -10.21
CA GLY A 374 -4.11 -9.33 -9.71
C GLY A 374 -4.10 -8.11 -10.65
N TYR A 375 -3.93 -8.33 -11.96
CA TYR A 375 -3.99 -7.29 -12.99
C TYR A 375 -5.32 -6.51 -12.99
N ASN A 376 -6.44 -7.22 -12.85
CA ASN A 376 -7.76 -6.60 -12.78
C ASN A 376 -7.94 -5.81 -11.48
N GLY A 377 -7.49 -6.38 -10.35
CA GLY A 377 -7.47 -5.73 -9.04
C GLY A 377 -6.57 -4.50 -8.96
N ALA A 378 -5.70 -4.27 -9.95
CA ALA A 378 -4.86 -3.08 -10.04
C ALA A 378 -5.55 -1.83 -10.61
N ALA A 379 -6.81 -1.91 -11.05
CA ALA A 379 -7.50 -0.81 -11.72
C ALA A 379 -7.45 0.52 -10.95
N ALA A 380 -7.90 0.52 -9.69
CA ALA A 380 -7.97 1.71 -8.86
C ALA A 380 -6.59 2.32 -8.54
N PRO A 381 -5.59 1.58 -8.03
CA PRO A 381 -4.28 2.17 -7.73
C PRO A 381 -3.56 2.68 -8.98
N VAL A 382 -3.69 2.01 -10.12
CA VAL A 382 -3.08 2.48 -11.38
C VAL A 382 -3.78 3.73 -11.91
N TRP A 383 -5.12 3.78 -11.83
CA TRP A 383 -5.87 4.99 -12.17
C TRP A 383 -5.44 6.17 -11.32
N ILE A 384 -5.36 6.03 -9.99
CA ILE A 384 -4.86 7.10 -9.11
C ILE A 384 -3.44 7.53 -9.47
N ALA A 385 -2.54 6.61 -9.82
CA ALA A 385 -1.17 6.94 -10.19
C ALA A 385 -1.05 7.63 -11.56
N LEU A 386 -1.96 7.35 -12.50
CA LEU A 386 -1.90 7.85 -13.87
C LEU A 386 -2.88 8.99 -14.17
N GLN A 387 -3.85 9.30 -13.31
CA GLN A 387 -4.81 10.36 -13.58
C GLN A 387 -4.17 11.75 -13.50
N ASP A 388 -4.69 12.71 -14.25
CA ASP A 388 -4.37 14.13 -14.11
C ASP A 388 -4.84 14.71 -12.76
N ASP A 389 -4.13 15.72 -12.27
CA ASP A 389 -4.41 16.31 -10.96
C ASP A 389 -5.75 17.05 -10.93
N GLU A 390 -6.12 17.68 -12.05
CA GLU A 390 -7.36 18.42 -12.21
C GLU A 390 -8.58 17.51 -12.01
N THR A 391 -8.60 16.34 -12.64
CA THR A 391 -9.67 15.35 -12.44
C THR A 391 -9.71 14.82 -11.00
N LEU A 392 -8.55 14.58 -10.37
CA LEU A 392 -8.51 14.11 -8.98
C LEU A 392 -9.00 15.16 -7.99
N GLU A 393 -8.74 16.44 -8.27
CA GLU A 393 -9.24 17.57 -7.48
C GLU A 393 -10.74 17.77 -7.67
N GLU A 394 -11.23 17.76 -8.92
CA GLU A 394 -12.66 17.88 -9.24
C GLU A 394 -13.50 16.78 -8.55
N LEU A 395 -12.96 15.56 -8.50
CA LEU A 395 -13.62 14.43 -7.83
C LEU A 395 -13.45 14.42 -6.31
N GLU A 396 -12.71 15.37 -5.73
CA GLU A 396 -12.25 15.36 -4.34
C GLU A 396 -11.68 13.98 -3.94
N ALA A 397 -10.85 13.39 -4.81
CA ALA A 397 -10.48 11.98 -4.75
C ALA A 397 -9.79 11.53 -3.45
N LYS A 398 -9.28 12.48 -2.65
CA LYS A 398 -8.69 12.26 -1.31
C LYS A 398 -9.74 11.86 -0.25
N LYS A 399 -11.01 12.19 -0.46
CA LYS A 399 -12.15 11.85 0.40
C LYS A 399 -12.80 10.51 0.07
N ILE A 400 -12.34 9.85 -0.99
CA ILE A 400 -13.02 8.70 -1.57
C ILE A 400 -12.15 7.47 -1.45
N LYS A 401 -12.77 6.34 -1.09
CA LYS A 401 -12.18 5.02 -1.23
C LYS A 401 -12.47 4.46 -2.61
N TRP A 402 -11.43 4.29 -3.43
CA TRP A 402 -11.55 3.84 -4.82
C TRP A 402 -11.33 2.33 -4.94
N GLY A 403 -12.32 1.62 -5.46
CA GLY A 403 -12.28 0.19 -5.65
C GLY A 403 -12.04 -0.21 -7.10
N SER A 404 -11.18 -1.21 -7.29
CA SER A 404 -11.09 -1.92 -8.56
C SER A 404 -12.34 -2.76 -8.75
N ALA A 405 -13.13 -2.41 -9.76
CA ALA A 405 -14.38 -3.07 -10.08
C ALA A 405 -14.32 -3.78 -11.43
N ALA A 406 -15.10 -4.86 -11.57
CA ALA A 406 -15.23 -5.60 -12.82
C ALA A 406 -16.70 -5.81 -13.17
N SER A 407 -17.05 -5.50 -14.42
CA SER A 407 -18.38 -5.80 -14.96
C SER A 407 -18.60 -7.31 -15.14
N PHE A 408 -19.84 -7.69 -15.44
CA PHE A 408 -20.21 -9.06 -15.83
C PHE A 408 -19.28 -9.62 -16.93
N SER A 409 -18.99 -8.80 -17.96
CA SER A 409 -18.12 -9.17 -19.08
C SER A 409 -16.63 -9.16 -18.75
N GLY A 410 -16.25 -8.74 -17.54
CA GLY A 410 -14.86 -8.59 -17.11
C GLY A 410 -14.21 -7.28 -17.56
N ARG A 411 -14.98 -6.28 -18.00
CA ARG A 411 -14.46 -4.91 -18.20
C ARG A 411 -14.10 -4.33 -16.85
N GLN A 412 -12.90 -3.77 -16.74
CA GLN A 412 -12.41 -3.17 -15.50
C GLN A 412 -12.82 -1.70 -15.44
N ASP A 413 -13.30 -1.26 -14.28
CA ASP A 413 -13.63 0.13 -13.99
C ASP A 413 -13.14 0.50 -12.58
N VAL A 414 -13.14 1.79 -12.27
CA VAL A 414 -12.82 2.31 -10.93
C VAL A 414 -14.09 2.87 -10.32
N LYS A 415 -14.39 2.48 -9.08
CA LYS A 415 -15.69 2.73 -8.44
C LYS A 415 -15.53 3.28 -7.03
N LYS A 416 -16.37 4.25 -6.63
CA LYS A 416 -16.43 4.72 -5.22
C LYS A 416 -16.91 3.58 -4.31
N THR A 417 -16.40 3.54 -3.09
CA THR A 417 -16.71 2.49 -2.10
C THR A 417 -17.09 3.13 -0.77
N GLU A 418 -18.19 2.68 -0.19
CA GLU A 418 -18.66 3.17 1.12
C GLU A 418 -17.71 2.72 2.22
N VAL A 419 -17.39 3.65 3.12
CA VAL A 419 -16.61 3.41 4.33
C VAL A 419 -17.49 3.63 5.55
N GLU A 420 -17.56 2.63 6.43
CA GLU A 420 -18.37 2.69 7.66
C GLU A 420 -17.96 3.90 8.52
N GLY A 421 -18.92 4.75 8.89
CA GLY A 421 -18.67 5.99 9.65
C GLY A 421 -18.20 7.19 8.82
N TRP A 422 -17.87 7.01 7.54
CA TRP A 422 -17.43 8.09 6.64
C TRP A 422 -18.36 8.30 5.43
N GLY A 423 -19.06 7.25 4.99
CA GLY A 423 -19.87 7.25 3.79
C GLY A 423 -19.01 7.09 2.52
N TRP A 424 -19.46 7.67 1.42
CA TRP A 424 -18.79 7.57 0.12
C TRP A 424 -17.73 8.65 -0.09
N GLU A 425 -17.99 9.86 0.43
CA GLU A 425 -17.25 11.09 0.10
C GLU A 425 -17.03 11.99 1.33
N GLY A 426 -17.23 11.48 2.55
CA GLY A 426 -17.11 12.27 3.78
C GLY A 426 -18.29 13.20 4.03
N ALA A 427 -19.46 12.86 3.50
CA ALA A 427 -20.67 13.65 3.62
C ALA A 427 -21.88 12.73 3.86
N VAL A 428 -22.83 13.22 4.65
CA VAL A 428 -24.13 12.55 4.84
C VAL A 428 -24.94 12.71 3.55
N GLU A 429 -25.26 11.58 2.92
CA GLU A 429 -26.11 11.52 1.74
C GLU A 429 -27.46 10.91 2.11
N ASP A 430 -28.54 11.63 1.81
CA ASP A 430 -29.89 11.09 1.97
C ASP A 430 -30.26 10.10 0.85
N ARG A 431 -31.37 9.37 1.05
CA ARG A 431 -31.85 8.38 0.09
C ARG A 431 -32.16 8.98 -1.28
N ASP A 432 -32.63 10.22 -1.30
CA ASP A 432 -32.97 10.93 -2.52
C ASP A 432 -31.72 11.30 -3.32
N SER A 433 -30.62 11.67 -2.64
CA SER A 433 -29.31 11.89 -3.23
C SER A 433 -28.76 10.61 -3.84
N LEU A 434 -28.81 9.49 -3.11
CA LEU A 434 -28.36 8.19 -3.61
C LEU A 434 -29.19 7.69 -4.81
N ALA A 435 -30.49 7.99 -4.83
CA ALA A 435 -31.36 7.68 -5.97
C ALA A 435 -31.03 8.52 -7.22
N ARG A 436 -30.48 9.73 -7.03
CA ARG A 436 -30.03 10.65 -8.08
C ARG A 436 -28.54 10.51 -8.42
N ASP A 437 -27.88 9.44 -7.96
CA ASP A 437 -26.48 9.18 -8.29
C ASP A 437 -26.25 9.27 -9.81
N PRO A 438 -25.39 10.19 -10.29
CA PRO A 438 -25.14 10.38 -11.71
C PRO A 438 -24.45 9.17 -12.37
N ALA A 439 -23.85 8.28 -11.57
CA ALA A 439 -23.22 7.09 -12.09
C ALA A 439 -24.24 6.14 -12.76
N THR A 440 -23.78 5.39 -13.75
CA THR A 440 -24.63 4.48 -14.53
C THR A 440 -24.19 3.03 -14.37
N GLY A 441 -25.16 2.11 -14.50
CA GLY A 441 -24.91 0.66 -14.45
C GLY A 441 -24.17 0.23 -13.17
N LEU A 442 -23.05 -0.47 -13.35
CA LEU A 442 -22.21 -1.02 -12.29
C LEU A 442 -21.63 0.06 -11.35
N LEU A 443 -21.47 1.29 -11.85
CA LEU A 443 -20.78 2.36 -11.12
C LEU A 443 -21.66 3.02 -10.05
N ARG A 444 -22.98 2.84 -10.12
CA ARG A 444 -23.93 3.36 -9.11
C ARG A 444 -23.57 2.94 -7.69
N LYS A 445 -23.50 3.87 -6.74
CA LYS A 445 -23.20 3.66 -5.32
C LYS A 445 -23.99 2.48 -4.73
N ALA A 446 -25.29 2.40 -5.01
CA ALA A 446 -26.14 1.30 -4.54
C ALA A 446 -25.70 -0.10 -5.02
N VAL A 447 -25.06 -0.22 -6.20
CA VAL A 447 -24.63 -1.50 -6.75
C VAL A 447 -23.35 -1.97 -6.05
N GLY A 448 -23.43 -3.12 -5.40
CA GLY A 448 -22.34 -3.68 -4.59
C GLY A 448 -22.21 -3.07 -3.20
N ARG A 449 -23.15 -2.22 -2.76
CA ARG A 449 -23.19 -1.75 -1.37
C ARG A 449 -23.31 -2.96 -0.42
N ASN A 450 -22.61 -2.93 0.71
CA ASN A 450 -22.70 -4.00 1.71
C ASN A 450 -24.17 -4.11 2.18
N PRO A 451 -24.81 -5.30 2.16
CA PRO A 451 -26.19 -5.47 2.59
C PRO A 451 -26.45 -5.05 4.04
N GLY A 452 -25.43 -5.11 4.89
CA GLY A 452 -25.48 -4.68 6.29
C GLY A 452 -25.12 -3.20 6.51
N ALA A 453 -24.81 -2.44 5.46
CA ALA A 453 -24.48 -1.03 5.58
C ALA A 453 -25.68 -0.23 6.11
N LYS A 454 -25.40 0.67 7.05
CA LYS A 454 -26.37 1.62 7.59
C LYS A 454 -26.15 2.98 6.96
N ASP A 455 -27.23 3.75 6.82
CA ASP A 455 -27.15 5.12 6.33
C ASP A 455 -26.33 5.97 7.31
N LEU A 456 -25.41 6.77 6.76
CA LEU A 456 -24.48 7.58 7.54
C LEU A 456 -25.22 8.67 8.32
N THR A 457 -24.93 8.80 9.59
CA THR A 457 -25.40 9.90 10.44
C THR A 457 -24.32 10.96 10.63
N ARG A 458 -24.72 12.16 11.03
CA ARG A 458 -23.76 13.25 11.27
C ARG A 458 -22.87 12.97 12.47
N GLU A 459 -23.44 12.32 13.49
CA GLU A 459 -22.74 11.88 14.69
C GLU A 459 -21.63 10.88 14.32
N GLN A 460 -21.93 9.88 13.47
CA GLN A 460 -20.93 8.93 12.99
C GLN A 460 -19.78 9.59 12.22
N LEU A 461 -20.07 10.65 11.45
CA LEU A 461 -19.02 11.40 10.76
C LEU A 461 -18.11 12.11 11.76
N VAL A 462 -18.68 12.77 12.78
CA VAL A 462 -17.91 13.40 13.86
C VAL A 462 -17.07 12.38 14.64
N ASP A 463 -17.64 11.21 14.96
CA ASP A 463 -16.93 10.12 15.61
C ASP A 463 -15.77 9.59 14.74
N PHE A 464 -15.94 9.54 13.42
CA PHE A 464 -14.89 9.15 12.49
C PHE A 464 -13.75 10.18 12.44
N GLU A 465 -14.05 11.47 12.48
CA GLU A 465 -13.03 12.52 12.55
C GLU A 465 -12.25 12.46 13.87
N ALA A 466 -12.94 12.25 14.99
CA ALA A 466 -12.33 12.05 16.30
C ALA A 466 -11.43 10.80 16.33
N LEU A 467 -11.91 9.68 15.78
CA LEU A 467 -11.11 8.47 15.62
C LEU A 467 -9.85 8.72 14.77
N GLY A 468 -9.94 9.58 13.76
CA GLY A 468 -8.78 10.03 12.99
C GLY A 468 -7.72 10.72 13.85
N VAL A 469 -8.14 11.63 14.74
CA VAL A 469 -7.25 12.31 15.69
C VAL A 469 -6.55 11.30 16.60
N ASP A 470 -7.28 10.34 17.16
CA ASP A 470 -6.73 9.31 18.04
C ASP A 470 -5.72 8.42 17.31
N ILE A 471 -6.06 7.98 16.09
CA ILE A 471 -5.17 7.14 15.27
C ILE A 471 -3.90 7.89 14.89
N TRP A 472 -3.99 9.14 14.43
CA TRP A 472 -2.81 9.93 14.07
C TRP A 472 -1.90 10.16 15.27
N THR A 473 -2.48 10.41 16.45
CA THR A 473 -1.73 10.58 17.70
C THR A 473 -0.97 9.31 18.07
N GLU A 474 -1.64 8.16 18.01
CA GLU A 474 -1.02 6.88 18.38
C GLU A 474 0.02 6.42 17.34
N MET A 475 -0.21 6.65 16.04
CA MET A 475 0.76 6.35 14.99
C MET A 475 2.05 7.15 15.15
N GLU A 476 1.95 8.45 15.44
CA GLU A 476 3.14 9.29 15.70
C GLU A 476 3.84 8.92 17.01
N ARG A 477 3.08 8.56 18.05
CA ARG A 477 3.64 8.05 19.31
C ARG A 477 4.45 6.77 19.07
N LEU A 478 3.90 5.83 18.29
CA LEU A 478 4.57 4.58 17.93
C LEU A 478 5.80 4.82 17.05
N ARG A 479 5.73 5.74 16.08
CA ARG A 479 6.86 6.07 15.21
C ARG A 479 8.05 6.58 16.03
N HIS A 480 7.86 7.60 16.86
CA HIS A 480 8.92 8.11 17.72
C HIS A 480 9.45 7.05 18.70
N GLN A 481 8.55 6.25 19.32
CA GLN A 481 8.96 5.16 20.20
C GLN A 481 9.91 4.15 19.50
N TRP A 482 9.62 3.80 18.24
CA TRP A 482 10.44 2.88 17.47
C TRP A 482 11.73 3.52 16.95
N GLU A 483 11.71 4.81 16.60
CA GLU A 483 12.91 5.57 16.23
C GLU A 483 13.90 5.65 17.39
N ASP A 484 13.42 5.97 18.59
CA ASP A 484 14.21 6.01 19.82
C ASP A 484 14.76 4.62 20.16
N PHE A 485 13.92 3.58 20.07
CA PHE A 485 14.32 2.22 20.38
C PHE A 485 15.40 1.67 19.44
N LEU A 486 15.32 2.03 18.16
CA LEU A 486 16.27 1.59 17.13
C LEU A 486 17.46 2.55 16.96
N ASP A 487 17.52 3.63 17.73
CA ASP A 487 18.54 4.69 17.65
C ASP A 487 18.73 5.22 16.21
N ILE A 488 17.61 5.42 15.49
CA ILE A 488 17.63 5.80 14.07
C ILE A 488 18.24 7.20 13.88
N ARG A 489 18.01 8.09 14.84
CA ARG A 489 18.42 9.50 14.76
C ARG A 489 19.67 9.83 15.57
N GLY A 490 20.18 8.91 16.41
CA GLY A 490 21.31 9.14 17.31
C GLY A 490 20.96 10.07 18.48
N GLU A 491 21.31 9.72 19.72
CA GLU A 491 21.35 10.72 20.81
C GLU A 491 22.38 11.81 20.49
N GLY A 492 21.95 12.98 19.98
CA GLY A 492 22.93 13.99 19.58
C GLY A 492 22.47 15.35 19.05
N VAL A 493 21.20 15.76 19.20
CA VAL A 493 20.80 17.17 18.98
C VAL A 493 19.99 17.65 20.16
N ASN A 494 20.65 17.77 21.33
CA ASN A 494 20.35 18.74 22.40
C ASN A 494 21.31 18.49 23.59
N GLY A 495 22.57 18.87 23.43
CA GLY A 495 23.49 19.00 24.54
C GLY A 495 23.08 20.18 25.43
N HIS A 496 22.26 19.94 26.44
CA HIS A 496 22.24 20.74 27.67
C HIS A 496 22.58 19.80 28.82
N SER A 497 23.87 19.48 28.94
CA SER A 497 24.41 18.86 30.14
C SER A 497 24.37 19.87 31.28
N HIS A 498 23.27 19.88 32.04
CA HIS A 498 23.30 20.36 33.42
C HIS A 498 24.11 19.36 34.24
N THR A 499 25.42 19.57 34.31
CA THR A 499 26.27 18.95 35.33
C THR A 499 26.00 19.66 36.66
N ASN A 500 25.10 19.08 37.46
CA ASN A 500 24.94 19.45 38.86
C ASN A 500 25.29 18.26 39.76
N GLY A 501 26.48 18.37 40.37
CA GLY A 501 26.79 18.02 41.75
C GLY A 501 26.47 16.62 42.28
N ASN A 502 27.51 15.88 42.66
CA ASN A 502 27.89 15.84 44.08
C ASN A 502 29.15 15.00 44.30
N GLY A 503 30.27 15.70 44.48
CA GLY A 503 31.37 15.18 45.29
C GLY A 503 31.03 15.43 46.75
N LYS A 504 30.83 14.36 47.52
CA LYS A 504 31.13 14.36 48.95
C LYS A 504 32.22 13.33 49.20
N SER A 505 33.33 13.87 49.66
CA SER A 505 34.50 13.20 50.21
C SER A 505 34.19 12.57 51.56
N GLY A 506 35.14 11.77 52.06
CA GLY A 506 35.36 11.66 53.50
C GLY A 506 35.85 12.96 54.13
#